data_AF-A0A9C6DX22-F1
#
_entry.id   AF-A0A9C6DX22-F1
#
_cell.length_a   1.000
_cell.length_b   1.000
_cell.length_c   1.000
_cell.angle_alpha   90.00
_cell.angle_beta   90.00
_cell.angle_gamma   90.00
#
_symmetry.space_group_name_H-M   'P 1'
#
loop_
_entity.id
_entity.type
_entity.pdbx_description
1 polymer ?
#
loop_
_entity_poly.entity_id
_entity_poly.type
_entity_poly.pdbx_seq_one_letter_code
_entity_poly.pdbx_strand_id
1 'polypeptide(L)'
;MNLRWTALLVSKYMCHRTRIEVVLSGGEDGLAVETAPCKMKAEAVTEMFLKDYLDEKFCVSFQCKDELRLAYGENFANAAKTFWELIRNANAVDRLYGVGVNHKLFISF
;
A
#
# COMPACT_ATOMS: atom_id res chain seq x y z
N MET A 1 6.02 13.33 18.46
CA MET A 1 5.02 13.81 17.48
C MET A 1 4.15 12.60 17.17
N ASN A 2 2.86 12.62 17.52
CA ASN A 2 1.97 11.46 17.32
C ASN A 2 1.47 11.48 15.88
N LEU A 3 2.04 10.63 15.02
CA LEU A 3 1.54 10.43 13.65
C LEU A 3 0.22 9.63 13.72
N ARG A 4 -0.82 10.12 13.06
CA ARG A 4 -2.12 9.46 12.91
C ARG A 4 -2.16 8.71 11.58
N TRP A 5 -2.22 7.39 11.68
CA TRP A 5 -2.31 6.48 10.54
C TRP A 5 -3.63 5.74 10.60
N THR A 6 -4.30 5.64 9.45
CA THR A 6 -5.51 4.84 9.32
C THR A 6 -5.29 3.72 8.29
N ALA A 7 -5.73 2.51 8.66
CA ALA A 7 -5.64 1.32 7.84
C ALA A 7 -6.90 1.08 7.01
N LEU A 8 -6.71 0.68 5.75
CA LEU A 8 -7.76 0.34 4.82
C LEU A 8 -7.51 -1.03 4.22
N LEU A 9 -8.35 -1.98 4.60
CA LEU A 9 -8.34 -3.36 4.07
C LEU A 9 -8.77 -3.37 2.60
N VAL A 10 -7.88 -3.84 1.71
CA VAL A 10 -8.17 -3.98 0.29
C VAL A 10 -8.89 -5.30 0.01
N SER A 11 -10.20 -5.24 -0.24
CA SER A 11 -11.02 -6.44 -0.46
C SER A 11 -11.14 -6.84 -1.95
N LYS A 12 -11.99 -7.84 -2.24
CA LYS A 12 -12.15 -8.45 -3.57
C LYS A 12 -12.69 -7.49 -4.66
N TYR A 13 -13.41 -6.44 -4.28
CA TYR A 13 -14.14 -5.56 -5.19
C TYR A 13 -13.63 -4.12 -5.11
N MET A 14 -13.12 -3.61 -6.23
CA MET A 14 -12.50 -2.28 -6.35
C MET A 14 -13.55 -1.17 -6.45
N CYS A 15 -13.76 -0.46 -5.33
CA CYS A 15 -14.05 0.98 -5.32
C CYS A 15 -13.73 1.52 -3.91
N HIS A 16 -12.50 1.99 -3.71
CA HIS A 16 -12.03 2.51 -2.42
C HIS A 16 -11.93 4.04 -2.37
N ARG A 17 -12.15 4.75 -3.48
CA ARG A 17 -11.96 6.20 -3.58
C ARG A 17 -12.70 6.96 -2.47
N THR A 18 -14.01 6.73 -2.32
CA THR A 18 -14.80 7.38 -1.25
C THR A 18 -14.27 7.09 0.15
N ARG A 19 -13.81 5.87 0.43
CA ARG A 19 -13.26 5.55 1.76
C ARG A 19 -11.91 6.22 1.98
N ILE A 20 -11.09 6.32 0.94
CA ILE A 20 -9.80 7.00 0.98
C ILE A 20 -10.01 8.50 1.20
N GLU A 21 -10.89 9.13 0.44
CA GLU A 21 -11.24 10.55 0.59
C GLU A 21 -11.76 10.86 2.01
N VAL A 22 -12.61 9.99 2.57
CA VAL A 22 -13.09 10.16 3.95
C VAL A 22 -11.94 10.07 4.96
N VAL A 23 -10.99 9.15 4.77
CA VAL A 23 -9.85 9.01 5.68
C VAL A 23 -8.90 10.20 5.56
N LEU A 24 -8.55 10.60 4.34
CA LEU A 24 -7.64 11.73 4.09
C LEU A 24 -8.23 13.06 4.58
N SER A 25 -9.55 13.27 4.44
CA SER A 25 -10.22 14.46 4.98
C SER A 25 -10.26 14.52 6.51
N GLY A 26 -9.94 13.42 7.20
CA GLY A 26 -9.83 13.35 8.66
C GLY A 26 -8.58 14.00 9.26
N GLY A 27 -7.63 14.45 8.43
CA GLY A 27 -6.35 15.01 8.89
C GLY A 27 -5.35 13.95 9.34
N GLU A 28 -5.43 12.76 8.75
CA GLU A 28 -4.47 11.67 8.96
C GLU A 28 -3.14 11.98 8.24
N ASP A 29 -2.02 11.52 8.79
CA ASP A 29 -0.67 11.77 8.24
C ASP A 29 -0.32 10.86 7.04
N GLY A 30 -1.18 9.89 6.74
CA GLY A 30 -1.06 8.99 5.60
C GLY A 30 -1.99 7.78 5.69
N LEU A 31 -2.04 7.00 4.60
CA LEU A 31 -2.88 5.81 4.51
C LEU A 31 -2.08 4.50 4.52
N ALA A 32 -2.50 3.56 5.35
CA ALA A 32 -2.06 2.17 5.26
C ALA A 32 -3.00 1.36 4.37
N VAL A 33 -2.49 0.89 3.24
CA VAL A 33 -3.17 -0.05 2.35
C VAL A 33 -2.85 -1.46 2.81
N GLU A 34 -3.79 -2.09 3.49
CA GLU A 34 -3.54 -3.37 4.12
C GLU A 34 -4.05 -4.57 3.34
N THR A 35 -3.28 -5.66 3.41
CA THR A 35 -3.68 -7.01 2.98
C THR A 35 -3.97 -7.11 1.49
N ALA A 36 -3.07 -6.58 0.65
CA ALA A 36 -3.14 -6.81 -0.78
C ALA A 36 -2.92 -8.30 -1.09
N PRO A 37 -3.91 -9.04 -1.61
CA PRO A 37 -3.84 -10.50 -1.73
C PRO A 37 -2.96 -10.98 -2.89
N CYS A 38 -2.68 -10.09 -3.85
CA CYS A 38 -1.94 -10.41 -5.06
C CYS A 38 -1.21 -9.17 -5.57
N LYS A 39 -0.21 -9.39 -6.43
CA LYS A 39 0.64 -8.33 -6.98
C LYS A 39 -0.19 -7.25 -7.71
N MET A 40 -1.09 -7.70 -8.59
CA MET A 40 -1.93 -6.83 -9.43
C MET A 40 -2.73 -5.81 -8.60
N LYS A 41 -3.24 -6.21 -7.43
CA LYS A 41 -4.00 -5.29 -6.58
C LYS A 41 -3.13 -4.30 -5.84
N ALA A 42 -1.96 -4.73 -5.37
CA ALA A 42 -1.00 -3.83 -4.76
C ALA A 42 -0.59 -2.74 -5.76
N GLU A 43 -0.27 -3.13 -6.99
CA GLU A 43 0.10 -2.20 -8.07
C GLU A 43 -1.05 -1.24 -8.40
N ALA A 44 -2.26 -1.74 -8.62
CA ALA A 44 -3.40 -0.89 -8.98
C ALA A 44 -3.74 0.16 -7.90
N VAL A 45 -3.68 -0.21 -6.62
CA VAL A 45 -3.88 0.77 -5.54
C VAL A 45 -2.73 1.77 -5.51
N THR A 46 -1.49 1.31 -5.70
CA THR A 46 -0.31 2.19 -5.74
C THR A 46 -0.39 3.19 -6.88
N GLU A 47 -0.76 2.74 -8.08
CA GLU A 47 -0.95 3.64 -9.22
C GLU A 47 -2.01 4.69 -8.96
N MET A 48 -3.10 4.33 -8.28
CA MET A 48 -4.12 5.28 -7.88
C MET A 48 -3.55 6.31 -6.89
N PHE A 49 -2.74 5.90 -5.89
CA PHE A 49 -2.02 6.84 -5.00
C PHE A 49 -1.11 7.78 -5.78
N LEU A 50 -0.37 7.24 -6.74
CA LEU A 50 0.58 8.01 -7.53
C LEU A 50 -0.08 8.98 -8.52
N LYS A 51 -1.31 8.71 -8.95
CA LYS A 51 -2.06 9.55 -9.91
C LYS A 51 -3.01 10.53 -9.24
N ASP A 52 -3.75 10.08 -8.24
CA ASP A 52 -4.90 10.80 -7.70
C ASP A 52 -4.58 11.51 -6.37
N TYR A 53 -3.52 11.12 -5.65
CA TYR A 53 -3.24 11.60 -4.28
C TYR A 53 -1.78 12.06 -4.11
N LEU A 54 -1.36 13.04 -4.91
CA LEU A 54 0.06 13.39 -5.13
C LEU A 54 0.85 13.81 -3.89
N ASP A 55 0.20 14.35 -2.87
CA ASP A 55 0.85 14.82 -1.64
C ASP A 55 0.72 13.84 -0.47
N GLU A 56 -0.02 12.75 -0.68
CA GLU A 56 -0.35 11.81 0.39
C GLU A 56 0.72 10.73 0.53
N LYS A 57 1.01 10.43 1.79
CA LYS A 57 1.92 9.36 2.21
C LYS A 57 1.15 8.07 2.33
N PHE A 58 1.80 6.96 1.97
CA PHE A 58 1.16 5.67 2.03
C PHE A 58 2.14 4.54 2.37
N CYS A 59 1.58 3.42 2.82
CA CYS A 59 2.29 2.17 2.97
C CYS A 59 1.42 1.01 2.48
N VAL A 60 2.05 -0.09 2.05
CA VAL A 60 1.35 -1.27 1.50
C VAL A 60 1.78 -2.52 2.24
N SER A 61 0.82 -3.32 2.70
CA SER A 61 1.09 -4.68 3.20
C SER A 61 0.49 -5.75 2.29
N PHE A 62 1.29 -6.78 2.01
CA PHE A 62 0.89 -7.92 1.19
C PHE A 62 0.31 -9.04 2.07
N GLN A 63 -0.66 -9.78 1.55
CA GLN A 63 -1.09 -11.02 2.18
C GLN A 63 -0.24 -12.18 1.65
N CYS A 64 0.47 -12.85 2.55
CA CYS A 64 1.31 -13.99 2.23
C CYS A 64 0.67 -15.27 2.78
N LYS A 65 0.60 -16.32 1.95
CA LYS A 65 0.15 -17.65 2.39
C LYS A 65 1.29 -18.47 3.01
N ASP A 66 2.52 -18.18 2.60
CA ASP A 66 3.74 -18.79 3.08
C ASP A 66 4.89 -17.77 3.04
N GLU A 67 6.07 -18.15 3.50
CA GLU A 67 7.23 -17.24 3.62
C GLU A 67 7.73 -16.69 2.28
N LEU A 68 7.41 -17.34 1.16
CA LEU A 68 7.92 -17.00 -0.16
C LEU A 68 6.83 -16.46 -1.09
N ARG A 69 5.55 -16.70 -0.77
CA ARG A 69 4.44 -16.48 -1.69
C ARG A 69 3.29 -15.67 -1.11
N LEU A 70 2.77 -14.80 -1.97
CA LEU A 70 1.49 -14.13 -1.79
C LEU A 70 0.34 -15.14 -1.74
N ALA A 71 -0.82 -14.69 -1.26
CA ALA A 71 -2.02 -15.53 -1.16
C ALA A 71 -2.40 -16.22 -2.49
N TYR A 72 -2.12 -15.58 -3.63
CA TYR A 72 -2.40 -16.10 -4.96
C TYR A 72 -1.23 -16.88 -5.59
N GLY A 73 -0.13 -17.04 -4.86
CA GLY A 73 1.01 -17.89 -5.25
C GLY A 73 2.18 -17.17 -5.92
N GLU A 74 2.08 -15.86 -6.18
CA GLU A 74 3.21 -15.09 -6.69
C GLU A 74 4.33 -15.01 -5.68
N ASN A 75 5.58 -14.96 -6.14
CA ASN A 75 6.72 -14.77 -5.26
C ASN A 75 6.70 -13.36 -4.65
N PHE A 76 6.79 -13.27 -3.32
CA PHE A 76 6.74 -12.01 -2.57
C PHE A 76 7.88 -11.07 -2.95
N ALA A 77 9.13 -11.55 -3.01
CA ALA A 77 10.28 -10.70 -3.33
C ALA A 77 10.15 -10.06 -4.72
N ASN A 78 9.66 -10.82 -5.70
CA ASN A 78 9.39 -10.29 -7.05
C ASN A 78 8.27 -9.25 -7.03
N ALA A 79 7.17 -9.50 -6.30
CA ALA A 79 6.08 -8.55 -6.18
C ALA A 79 6.51 -7.25 -5.49
N ALA A 80 7.24 -7.34 -4.38
CA ALA A 80 7.79 -6.20 -3.66
C ALA A 80 8.78 -5.41 -4.53
N LYS A 81 9.60 -6.09 -5.32
CA LYS A 81 10.52 -5.45 -6.27
C LYS A 81 9.78 -4.66 -7.34
N THR A 82 8.77 -5.23 -8.01
CA THR A 82 8.01 -4.49 -9.04
C THR A 82 7.27 -3.30 -8.42
N PHE A 83 6.69 -3.49 -7.24
CA PHE A 83 6.05 -2.40 -6.48
C PHE A 83 7.03 -1.26 -6.19
N TRP A 84 8.24 -1.59 -5.72
CA TRP A 84 9.30 -0.60 -5.47
C TRP A 84 9.74 0.14 -6.75
N GLU A 85 9.92 -0.58 -7.86
CA GLU A 85 10.27 0.01 -9.15
C GLU A 85 9.19 0.97 -9.64
N LEU A 86 7.91 0.63 -9.45
CA LEU A 86 6.78 1.48 -9.82
C LEU A 86 6.80 2.83 -9.07
N ILE A 87 7.09 2.81 -7.77
CA ILE A 87 7.20 4.03 -6.95
C ILE A 87 8.41 4.86 -7.33
N ARG A 88 9.56 4.20 -7.55
CA ARG A 88 10.79 4.88 -7.97
C ARG A 88 10.61 5.57 -9.33
N ASN A 89 10.00 4.88 -10.29
CA ASN A 89 9.76 5.42 -11.63
C ASN A 89 8.80 6.62 -11.61
N ALA A 90 7.92 6.69 -10.61
CA ALA A 90 7.03 7.82 -10.38
C ALA A 90 7.67 8.95 -9.55
N ASN A 91 8.95 8.83 -9.17
CA ASN A 91 9.67 9.78 -8.31
C ASN A 91 8.93 10.09 -6.99
N ALA A 92 8.32 9.07 -6.37
CA ALA A 92 7.47 9.20 -5.19
C ALA A 92 8.01 8.41 -3.98
N VAL A 93 9.32 8.21 -3.90
CA VAL A 93 9.96 7.41 -2.84
C VAL A 93 9.76 8.05 -1.46
N ASP A 94 9.76 9.37 -1.39
CA ASP A 94 9.50 10.18 -0.19
C ASP A 94 8.07 10.03 0.36
N ARG A 95 7.15 9.52 -0.47
CA ARG A 95 5.75 9.26 -0.11
C ARG A 95 5.52 7.83 0.39
N LEU A 96 6.46 6.92 0.17
CA LEU A 96 6.36 5.54 0.67
C LEU A 96 6.96 5.42 2.08
N TYR A 97 6.12 5.12 3.06
CA TYR A 97 6.54 5.00 4.47
C TYR A 97 6.88 3.57 4.89
N GLY A 98 6.42 2.58 4.14
CA GLY A 98 6.68 1.19 4.49
C GLY A 98 6.07 0.18 3.54
N VAL A 99 6.64 -1.01 3.59
CA VAL A 99 6.11 -2.22 2.95
C VAL A 99 6.05 -3.34 3.98
N GLY A 100 4.98 -4.14 3.94
CA GLY A 100 4.71 -5.13 5.00
C GLY A 100 4.09 -6.43 4.50
N VAL A 101 3.83 -7.34 5.44
CA VAL A 101 3.16 -8.63 5.20
C VAL A 101 2.14 -8.93 6.31
N ASN A 102 0.98 -9.52 5.97
CA ASN A 102 -0.04 -10.03 6.91
C ASN A 102 -0.38 -9.06 8.07
N HIS A 103 -0.72 -7.81 7.73
CA HIS A 103 -0.98 -6.70 8.68
C HIS A 103 0.22 -6.25 9.54
N LYS A 104 1.42 -6.81 9.33
CA LYS A 104 2.68 -6.29 9.88
C LYS A 104 3.31 -5.34 8.88
N LEU A 105 3.10 -4.05 9.12
CA LEU A 105 3.79 -2.97 8.42
C LEU A 105 5.15 -2.72 9.07
N PHE A 106 6.21 -2.73 8.27
CA PHE A 106 7.50 -2.20 8.69
C PHE A 106 7.59 -0.76 8.20
N ILE A 107 7.35 0.18 9.13
CA ILE A 107 7.52 1.61 8.87
C ILE A 107 9.02 1.91 9.07
N SER A 108 9.67 2.43 8.03
CA SER A 108 11.05 2.92 8.15
C SER A 108 11.00 4.35 8.68
N PHE A 109 11.58 4.60 9.85
CA PHE A 109 11.80 5.94 10.39
C PHE A 109 13.16 6.48 9.95
#